data_AF-A0A6J8AFM1-F1
#
_entry.id   AF-A0A6J8AFM1-F1
#
_cell.length_a   1.000
_cell.length_b   1.000
_cell.length_c   1.000
_cell.angle_alpha   90.00
_cell.angle_beta   90.00
_cell.angle_gamma   90.00
#
_symmetry.space_group_name_H-M   'P 1'
#
loop_
_entity.id
_entity.type
_entity.pdbx_description
1 polymer ?
#
loop_
_entity_poly.entity_id
_entity_poly.type
_entity_poly.pdbx_seq_one_letter_code
_entity_poly.pdbx_strand_id
1 'polypeptide(L)'
;MSNNQNMIPEQQNENNKQDSDGKQSEIDKSQSDGLQRSRTKAKRSKTIFIKESDFFGNKTPPKELWITHVEIYTALEHKIKPQFGRGIQRIKQMWRIYLDSEVDRMLLLTEGITLRNKSVPLHSQNPYYQKDEYITTTVREKNIPLSADDGQIDKELRQRNIEVFTINRERLRVDNLVTNCWTGDRVVICKKFDKPLPRFLTIGQYTARIYTLVK
;
A
#
# COMPACT_ATOMS: atom_id res chain seq x y z
N MET A 1 -39.80 -43.00 68.20
CA MET A 1 -38.76 -43.35 67.21
C MET A 1 -37.88 -42.11 67.07
N SER A 2 -36.90 -41.85 67.93
CA SER A 2 -35.64 -42.57 68.21
C SER A 2 -34.45 -41.89 67.51
N ASN A 3 -33.69 -41.14 68.32
CA ASN A 3 -32.23 -40.92 68.39
C ASN A 3 -31.44 -40.44 67.14
N ASN A 4 -30.59 -39.40 67.16
CA ASN A 4 -29.78 -38.66 68.17
C ASN A 4 -28.35 -39.22 68.47
N GLN A 5 -27.30 -38.49 68.03
CA GLN A 5 -25.84 -38.57 68.34
C GLN A 5 -25.08 -37.62 67.36
N ASN A 6 -24.00 -36.86 67.63
CA ASN A 6 -23.49 -36.08 68.79
C ASN A 6 -22.04 -36.38 69.28
N MET A 7 -21.22 -35.30 69.42
CA MET A 7 -19.87 -35.13 70.04
C MET A 7 -18.62 -35.77 69.34
N ILE A 8 -17.53 -35.07 68.92
CA ILE A 8 -16.47 -34.23 69.61
C ILE A 8 -15.51 -35.11 70.48
N PRO A 9 -14.16 -34.88 70.72
CA PRO A 9 -13.16 -33.82 70.38
C PRO A 9 -11.71 -34.27 69.93
N GLU A 10 -10.78 -33.29 69.73
CA GLU A 10 -9.38 -33.12 70.26
C GLU A 10 -8.46 -32.42 69.20
N GLN A 11 -7.90 -31.19 69.36
CA GLN A 11 -6.88 -30.63 70.29
C GLN A 11 -5.46 -31.26 70.10
N GLN A 12 -4.29 -30.57 70.12
CA GLN A 12 -3.82 -29.33 70.78
C GLN A 12 -2.65 -28.59 70.04
N ASN A 13 -2.43 -27.30 70.38
CA ASN A 13 -1.15 -26.55 70.59
C ASN A 13 -0.09 -26.42 69.43
N GLU A 14 0.78 -25.40 69.39
CA GLU A 14 1.09 -24.30 70.32
C GLU A 14 1.67 -23.05 69.60
N ASN A 15 1.67 -21.88 70.27
CA ASN A 15 2.37 -20.67 69.80
C ASN A 15 3.87 -20.72 70.16
N ASN A 16 4.73 -20.01 69.41
CA ASN A 16 5.78 -19.23 70.06
C ASN A 16 6.28 -18.02 69.25
N LYS A 17 6.58 -16.94 69.99
CA LYS A 17 7.24 -15.72 69.52
C LYS A 17 8.75 -15.97 69.36
N GLN A 18 9.44 -15.17 68.54
CA GLN A 18 10.34 -14.12 69.05
C GLN A 18 11.00 -13.28 67.94
N ASP A 19 11.27 -12.03 68.30
CA ASP A 19 11.84 -10.97 67.47
C ASP A 19 13.37 -11.13 67.30
N SER A 20 13.94 -10.57 66.22
CA SER A 20 15.25 -9.91 66.30
C SER A 20 15.53 -8.99 65.10
N ASP A 21 15.94 -7.77 65.44
CA ASP A 21 16.34 -6.66 64.59
C ASP A 21 17.46 -6.96 63.57
N GLY A 22 17.57 -6.15 62.49
CA GLY A 22 18.76 -6.23 61.64
C GLY A 22 18.90 -5.35 60.39
N LYS A 23 18.95 -4.02 60.55
CA LYS A 23 19.63 -3.03 59.68
C LYS A 23 19.10 -2.68 58.27
N GLN A 24 18.94 -1.37 58.05
CA GLN A 24 19.25 -0.61 56.81
C GLN A 24 20.44 -1.20 56.01
N SER A 25 20.50 -1.11 54.67
CA SER A 25 20.62 0.18 53.99
C SER A 25 20.28 0.19 52.49
N GLU A 26 19.75 1.35 52.10
CA GLU A 26 19.56 1.92 50.77
C GLU A 26 20.68 1.78 49.71
N ILE A 27 20.24 1.99 48.45
CA ILE A 27 20.99 2.36 47.23
C ILE A 27 21.78 1.24 46.54
N ASP A 28 21.28 0.81 45.36
CA ASP A 28 21.92 1.28 44.12
C ASP A 28 20.98 1.35 42.90
N LYS A 29 21.31 2.22 41.93
CA LYS A 29 20.55 2.47 40.69
C LYS A 29 21.30 1.96 39.46
N SER A 30 20.77 0.94 38.79
CA SER A 30 21.09 0.58 37.40
C SER A 30 19.89 -0.13 36.78
N GLN A 31 19.12 0.51 35.90
CA GLN A 31 19.34 0.60 34.43
C GLN A 31 19.27 -0.75 33.70
N SER A 32 18.58 -0.73 32.54
CA SER A 32 18.33 -1.85 31.59
C SER A 32 17.50 -3.03 32.15
N ASP A 33 16.58 -3.66 31.41
CA ASP A 33 16.32 -3.58 29.97
C ASP A 33 14.90 -3.13 29.61
N GLY A 34 14.80 -2.00 28.91
CA GLY A 34 13.61 -1.71 28.12
C GLY A 34 13.61 -2.63 26.90
N LEU A 35 12.63 -3.52 26.80
CA LEU A 35 12.49 -4.47 25.68
C LEU A 35 12.18 -3.73 24.37
N GLN A 36 13.20 -3.11 23.76
CA GLN A 36 13.15 -2.60 22.41
C GLN A 36 12.94 -3.76 21.46
N ARG A 37 11.67 -4.06 21.17
CA ARG A 37 11.28 -4.87 20.02
C ARG A 37 11.73 -4.12 18.77
N SER A 38 12.97 -4.36 18.37
CA SER A 38 13.48 -4.00 17.06
C SER A 38 12.57 -4.66 16.04
N ARG A 39 11.64 -3.87 15.49
CA ARG A 39 10.85 -4.28 14.33
C ARG A 39 11.78 -4.28 13.13
N THR A 40 12.61 -5.32 13.04
CA THR A 40 13.32 -5.70 11.82
C THR A 40 12.27 -5.73 10.73
N LYS A 41 12.31 -4.77 9.80
CA LYS A 41 11.30 -4.66 8.74
C LYS A 41 11.44 -5.91 7.87
N ALA A 42 10.59 -6.91 8.11
CA ALA A 42 10.56 -8.14 7.34
C ALA A 42 10.55 -7.80 5.85
N LYS A 43 11.47 -8.43 5.09
CA LYS A 43 11.69 -8.12 3.68
C LYS A 43 10.44 -8.53 2.89
N ARG A 44 9.59 -7.55 2.60
CA ARG A 44 8.27 -7.73 1.99
C ARG A 44 8.42 -8.25 0.56
N SER A 45 7.61 -9.24 0.19
CA SER A 45 7.49 -9.67 -1.20
C SER A 45 6.84 -8.58 -2.07
N LYS A 46 7.13 -8.61 -3.39
CA LYS A 46 6.59 -7.61 -4.33
C LYS A 46 5.12 -7.90 -4.64
N THR A 47 4.30 -6.86 -4.77
CA THR A 47 2.90 -6.97 -5.21
C THR A 47 2.79 -7.78 -6.51
N ILE A 48 1.75 -8.62 -6.58
CA ILE A 48 1.34 -9.32 -7.81
C ILE A 48 -0.02 -8.80 -8.27
N PHE A 49 -0.30 -8.96 -9.56
CA PHE A 49 -1.41 -8.30 -10.22
C PHE A 49 -2.24 -9.28 -11.05
N ILE A 50 -3.55 -9.04 -11.15
CA ILE A 50 -4.46 -9.72 -12.10
C ILE A 50 -5.08 -8.63 -12.97
N LYS A 51 -5.08 -8.77 -14.31
CA LYS A 51 -5.91 -7.90 -15.15
C LYS A 51 -7.32 -8.46 -15.18
N GLU A 52 -8.34 -7.62 -15.09
CA GLU A 52 -9.72 -8.07 -15.32
C GLU A 52 -9.89 -8.58 -16.76
N SER A 53 -9.10 -8.07 -17.72
CA SER A 53 -9.09 -8.56 -19.10
C SER A 53 -8.60 -10.00 -19.26
N ASP A 54 -7.78 -10.52 -18.34
CA ASP A 54 -7.34 -11.93 -18.40
C ASP A 54 -8.49 -12.90 -18.05
N PHE A 55 -9.57 -12.40 -17.45
CA PHE A 55 -10.75 -13.18 -17.07
C PHE A 55 -12.00 -12.88 -17.93
N PHE A 56 -12.23 -11.61 -18.26
CA PHE A 56 -13.38 -11.13 -19.05
C PHE A 56 -13.06 -10.83 -20.53
N GLY A 57 -11.78 -10.90 -20.94
CA GLY A 57 -11.32 -10.40 -22.24
C GLY A 57 -11.37 -8.87 -22.34
N ASN A 58 -11.37 -8.33 -23.55
CA ASN A 58 -11.41 -6.87 -23.79
C ASN A 58 -12.78 -6.22 -23.51
N LYS A 59 -13.71 -6.92 -22.85
CA LYS A 59 -15.07 -6.45 -22.55
C LYS A 59 -15.18 -6.08 -21.07
N THR A 60 -15.65 -4.87 -20.78
CA THR A 60 -16.03 -4.48 -19.42
C THR A 60 -17.22 -5.33 -18.97
N PRO A 61 -17.13 -6.13 -17.90
CA PRO A 61 -18.26 -6.90 -17.41
C PRO A 61 -19.35 -5.99 -16.80
N PRO A 62 -20.63 -6.36 -16.90
CA PRO A 62 -21.70 -5.74 -16.13
C PRO A 62 -21.45 -5.94 -14.62
N LYS A 63 -22.01 -5.05 -13.80
CA LYS A 63 -21.62 -4.90 -12.38
C LYS A 63 -21.87 -6.15 -11.54
N GLU A 64 -22.90 -6.90 -11.90
CA GLU A 64 -23.36 -8.14 -11.29
C GLU A 64 -22.37 -9.29 -11.53
N LEU A 65 -21.59 -9.21 -12.62
CA LEU A 65 -20.55 -10.18 -12.95
C LEU A 65 -19.16 -9.77 -12.47
N TRP A 66 -19.00 -8.61 -11.82
CA TRP A 66 -17.71 -8.19 -11.27
C TRP A 66 -17.15 -9.23 -10.30
N ILE A 67 -15.84 -9.44 -10.35
CA ILE A 67 -15.16 -10.28 -9.34
C ILE A 67 -15.21 -9.52 -8.00
N THR A 68 -15.45 -10.23 -6.92
CA THR A 68 -15.47 -9.66 -5.56
C THR A 68 -14.14 -9.87 -4.83
N HIS A 69 -13.89 -9.10 -3.77
CA HIS A 69 -12.71 -9.31 -2.91
C HIS A 69 -12.72 -10.72 -2.27
N VAL A 70 -13.91 -11.24 -1.95
CA VAL A 70 -14.11 -12.58 -1.39
C VAL A 70 -13.70 -13.65 -2.39
N GLU A 71 -14.15 -13.56 -3.65
CA GLU A 71 -13.75 -14.52 -4.69
C GLU A 71 -12.24 -14.56 -4.92
N ILE A 72 -11.57 -13.39 -4.97
CA ILE A 72 -10.11 -13.33 -5.08
C ILE A 72 -9.46 -13.97 -3.85
N TYR A 73 -9.95 -13.67 -2.64
CA TYR A 73 -9.42 -14.24 -1.41
C TYR A 73 -9.52 -15.77 -1.39
N THR A 74 -10.71 -16.33 -1.64
CA THR A 74 -10.94 -17.78 -1.65
C THR A 74 -10.14 -18.48 -2.76
N ALA A 75 -10.02 -17.88 -3.95
CA ALA A 75 -9.21 -18.43 -5.04
C ALA A 75 -7.71 -18.48 -4.71
N LEU A 76 -7.21 -17.53 -3.91
CA LEU A 76 -5.84 -17.52 -3.40
C LEU A 76 -5.66 -18.52 -2.24
N GLU A 77 -6.64 -18.63 -1.34
CA GLU A 77 -6.63 -19.55 -0.19
C GLU A 77 -6.58 -21.04 -0.62
N HIS A 78 -7.19 -21.38 -1.76
CA HIS A 78 -7.05 -22.70 -2.38
C HIS A 78 -5.63 -23.01 -2.90
N LYS A 79 -4.76 -22.00 -3.07
CA LYS A 79 -3.38 -22.14 -3.54
C LYS A 79 -2.34 -21.96 -2.43
N ILE A 80 -2.60 -21.09 -1.45
CA ILE A 80 -1.64 -20.72 -0.40
C ILE A 80 -2.30 -20.55 0.98
N LYS A 81 -1.56 -20.88 2.05
CA LYS A 81 -2.10 -21.04 3.41
C LYS A 81 -2.67 -19.73 3.99
N PRO A 82 -3.91 -19.68 4.53
CA PRO A 82 -4.75 -18.49 4.81
C PRO A 82 -4.07 -17.22 5.37
N GLN A 83 -3.00 -17.37 6.14
CA GLN A 83 -2.19 -16.29 6.73
C GLN A 83 -1.29 -15.50 5.74
N PHE A 84 -1.54 -15.61 4.43
CA PHE A 84 -0.68 -15.09 3.36
C PHE A 84 -0.93 -13.63 2.94
N GLY A 85 -2.16 -13.16 3.15
CA GLY A 85 -2.71 -11.98 2.48
C GLY A 85 -2.65 -10.72 3.35
N ARG A 86 -1.69 -9.84 3.07
CA ARG A 86 -1.62 -8.50 3.67
C ARG A 86 -2.73 -7.57 3.17
N GLY A 87 -3.31 -7.89 2.01
CA GLY A 87 -4.47 -7.22 1.45
C GLY A 87 -4.71 -7.54 -0.03
N ILE A 88 -5.95 -7.35 -0.46
CA ILE A 88 -6.41 -7.46 -1.84
C ILE A 88 -7.07 -6.11 -2.19
N GLN A 89 -6.73 -5.53 -3.34
CA GLN A 89 -7.24 -4.21 -3.73
C GLN A 89 -7.56 -4.17 -5.22
N ARG A 90 -8.82 -3.88 -5.56
CA ARG A 90 -9.22 -3.53 -6.94
C ARG A 90 -8.91 -2.06 -7.24
N ILE A 91 -8.31 -1.78 -8.39
CA ILE A 91 -8.02 -0.41 -8.87
C ILE A 91 -7.89 -0.41 -10.40
N LYS A 92 -8.61 0.49 -11.10
CA LYS A 92 -8.49 0.69 -12.57
C LYS A 92 -8.42 -0.62 -13.38
N GLN A 93 -9.41 -1.51 -13.24
CA GLN A 93 -9.51 -2.79 -13.97
C GLN A 93 -8.38 -3.82 -13.69
N MET A 94 -7.62 -3.64 -12.61
CA MET A 94 -6.71 -4.67 -12.08
C MET A 94 -6.97 -4.93 -10.60
N TRP A 95 -6.57 -6.12 -10.16
CA TRP A 95 -6.39 -6.46 -8.77
C TRP A 95 -4.92 -6.39 -8.39
N ARG A 96 -4.66 -5.92 -7.18
CA ARG A 96 -3.36 -5.95 -6.52
C ARG A 96 -3.46 -6.87 -5.31
N ILE A 97 -2.55 -7.83 -5.22
CA ILE A 97 -2.46 -8.76 -4.10
C ILE A 97 -1.14 -8.48 -3.40
N TYR A 98 -1.21 -8.18 -2.10
CA TYR A 98 -0.07 -7.89 -1.25
C TYR A 98 0.20 -9.11 -0.38
N LEU A 99 1.34 -9.75 -0.58
CA LEU A 99 1.75 -10.97 0.13
C LEU A 99 2.83 -10.67 1.16
N ASP A 100 2.98 -11.57 2.13
CA ASP A 100 4.12 -11.59 3.06
C ASP A 100 5.26 -12.50 2.60
N SER A 101 4.92 -13.66 2.04
CA SER A 101 5.88 -14.66 1.55
C SER A 101 6.31 -14.37 0.10
N GLU A 102 7.61 -14.53 -0.19
CA GLU A 102 8.14 -14.54 -1.57
C GLU A 102 7.99 -15.93 -2.22
N VAL A 103 7.90 -17.01 -1.41
CA VAL A 103 7.65 -18.37 -1.89
C VAL A 103 6.22 -18.47 -2.45
N ASP A 104 5.23 -18.01 -1.69
CA ASP A 104 3.82 -17.98 -2.07
C ASP A 104 3.62 -17.08 -3.30
N ARG A 105 4.37 -15.98 -3.37
CA ARG A 105 4.41 -15.09 -4.54
C ARG A 105 4.90 -15.83 -5.78
N MET A 106 6.00 -16.57 -5.69
CA MET A 106 6.53 -17.33 -6.83
C MET A 106 5.58 -18.44 -7.26
N LEU A 107 5.00 -19.19 -6.30
CA LEU A 107 4.01 -20.23 -6.58
C LEU A 107 2.81 -19.68 -7.36
N LEU A 108 2.22 -18.57 -6.92
CA LEU A 108 1.09 -17.93 -7.59
C LEU A 108 1.44 -17.34 -8.97
N LEU A 109 2.67 -16.88 -9.17
CA LEU A 109 3.14 -16.39 -10.48
C LEU A 109 3.39 -17.53 -11.47
N THR A 110 3.79 -18.71 -10.99
CA THR A 110 4.01 -19.89 -11.82
C THR A 110 2.72 -20.64 -12.14
N GLU A 111 1.82 -20.79 -11.18
CA GLU A 111 0.60 -21.63 -11.34
C GLU A 111 -0.67 -20.84 -11.67
N GLY A 112 -0.71 -19.53 -11.41
CA GLY A 112 -1.94 -18.75 -11.46
C GLY A 112 -2.93 -19.10 -10.32
N ILE A 113 -4.18 -18.68 -10.48
CA ILE A 113 -5.31 -19.06 -9.62
C ILE A 113 -6.50 -19.54 -10.45
N THR A 114 -7.41 -20.29 -9.83
CA THR A 114 -8.68 -20.67 -10.45
C THR A 114 -9.80 -19.77 -9.93
N LEU A 115 -10.42 -19.00 -10.83
CA LEU A 115 -11.60 -18.16 -10.56
C LEU A 115 -12.75 -18.64 -11.43
N ARG A 116 -13.92 -18.92 -10.84
CA ARG A 116 -15.14 -19.40 -11.54
C ARG A 116 -14.83 -20.47 -12.62
N ASN A 117 -14.05 -21.49 -12.24
CA ASN A 117 -13.59 -22.59 -13.09
C ASN A 117 -12.70 -22.20 -14.30
N LYS A 118 -12.11 -21.01 -14.31
CA LYS A 118 -11.07 -20.59 -15.28
C LYS A 118 -9.73 -20.42 -14.57
N SER A 119 -8.65 -20.90 -15.19
CA SER A 119 -7.29 -20.52 -14.79
C SER A 119 -7.02 -19.07 -15.21
N VAL A 120 -6.47 -18.27 -14.30
CA VAL A 120 -6.15 -16.86 -14.49
C VAL A 120 -4.68 -16.64 -14.16
N PRO A 121 -3.86 -16.12 -15.10
CA PRO A 121 -2.45 -15.84 -14.85
C PRO A 121 -2.29 -14.63 -13.91
N LEU A 122 -1.24 -14.65 -13.09
CA LEU A 122 -0.83 -13.51 -12.27
C LEU A 122 0.44 -12.86 -12.81
N HIS A 123 0.48 -11.53 -12.78
CA HIS A 123 1.57 -10.72 -13.31
C HIS A 123 2.50 -10.27 -12.19
N SER A 124 3.80 -10.34 -12.44
CA SER A 124 4.86 -9.95 -11.50
C SER A 124 5.11 -8.43 -11.45
N GLN A 125 4.53 -7.70 -12.40
CA GLN A 125 4.60 -6.24 -12.57
C GLN A 125 3.20 -5.69 -12.83
N ASN A 126 3.00 -4.39 -12.58
CA ASN A 126 1.71 -3.75 -12.85
C ASN A 126 1.41 -3.81 -14.36
N PRO A 127 0.32 -4.45 -14.80
CA PRO A 127 0.02 -4.68 -16.21
C PRO A 127 -0.25 -3.41 -17.01
N TYR A 128 -0.63 -2.32 -16.33
CA TYR A 128 -0.84 -1.00 -16.92
C TYR A 128 0.34 -0.06 -16.66
N TYR A 129 1.45 -0.57 -16.11
CA TYR A 129 2.70 0.16 -16.05
C TYR A 129 3.47 -0.16 -17.33
N GLN A 130 3.26 0.68 -18.35
CA GLN A 130 4.25 0.83 -19.40
C GLN A 130 5.53 1.29 -18.70
N LYS A 131 6.53 0.41 -18.67
CA LYS A 131 7.89 0.80 -18.36
C LYS A 131 8.33 1.60 -19.59
N ASP A 132 8.44 2.93 -19.45
CA ASP A 132 8.70 3.81 -20.58
C ASP A 132 9.90 3.26 -21.40
N GLU A 133 9.66 2.76 -22.61
CA GLU A 133 10.72 2.34 -23.53
C GLU A 133 11.58 3.54 -23.96
N TYR A 134 10.98 4.73 -23.85
CA TYR A 134 11.61 6.02 -24.02
C TYR A 134 12.17 6.52 -22.68
N ILE A 135 13.37 7.08 -22.71
CA ILE A 135 13.87 7.88 -21.58
C ILE A 135 12.90 9.06 -21.40
N THR A 136 12.23 9.15 -20.26
CA THR A 136 11.24 10.21 -19.98
C THR A 136 11.84 11.37 -19.20
N THR A 137 11.17 12.51 -19.28
CA THR A 137 11.41 13.70 -18.47
C THR A 137 10.07 14.15 -17.89
N THR A 138 10.08 14.52 -16.60
CA THR A 138 8.87 15.00 -15.92
C THR A 138 8.92 16.53 -15.87
N VAL A 139 7.91 17.18 -16.44
CA VAL A 139 7.75 18.64 -16.40
C VAL A 139 6.61 18.97 -15.45
N ARG A 140 6.86 19.83 -14.47
CA ARG A 140 5.82 20.37 -13.59
C ARG A 140 5.50 21.80 -14.01
N GLU A 141 4.22 22.08 -14.17
CA GLU A 141 3.70 23.37 -14.61
C GLU A 141 2.84 23.98 -13.51
N LYS A 142 3.10 25.25 -13.20
CA LYS A 142 2.36 26.05 -12.24
C LYS A 142 1.72 27.27 -12.92
N ASN A 143 0.85 27.96 -12.20
CA ASN A 143 0.20 29.23 -12.60
C ASN A 143 -0.79 29.11 -13.77
N ILE A 144 -1.32 27.92 -14.03
CA ILE A 144 -2.42 27.68 -14.96
C ILE A 144 -3.70 27.49 -14.14
N PRO A 145 -4.81 28.21 -14.39
CA PRO A 145 -6.06 28.02 -13.64
C PRO A 145 -6.62 26.59 -13.73
N LEU A 146 -7.38 26.16 -12.72
CA LEU A 146 -8.06 24.85 -12.73
C LEU A 146 -9.12 24.72 -13.84
N SER A 147 -9.69 25.85 -14.27
CA SER A 147 -10.65 25.97 -15.37
C SER A 147 -10.01 25.88 -16.76
N ALA A 148 -8.69 26.01 -16.88
CA ALA A 148 -8.01 25.85 -18.16
C ALA A 148 -8.04 24.39 -18.63
N ASP A 149 -8.20 24.19 -19.93
CA ASP A 149 -8.10 22.87 -20.56
C ASP A 149 -6.64 22.41 -20.60
N ASP A 150 -6.41 21.14 -20.24
CA ASP A 150 -5.08 20.53 -20.27
C ASP A 150 -4.63 20.23 -21.72
N GLY A 151 -5.54 20.22 -22.70
CA GLY A 151 -5.21 20.16 -24.14
C GLY A 151 -4.41 21.36 -24.63
N GLN A 152 -4.48 22.52 -23.96
CA GLN A 152 -3.63 23.69 -24.26
C GLN A 152 -2.15 23.40 -23.96
N ILE A 153 -1.88 22.63 -22.89
CA ILE A 153 -0.53 22.22 -22.47
C ILE A 153 0.05 21.22 -23.48
N ASP A 154 -0.72 20.18 -23.83
CA ASP A 154 -0.32 19.18 -24.82
C ASP A 154 0.04 19.84 -26.17
N LYS A 155 -0.79 20.78 -26.63
CA LYS A 155 -0.55 21.54 -27.86
C LYS A 155 0.75 22.35 -27.83
N GLU A 156 0.98 23.15 -26.79
CA GLU A 156 2.18 24.01 -26.69
C GLU A 156 3.47 23.19 -26.61
N LEU A 157 3.45 22.06 -25.89
CA LEU A 157 4.60 21.16 -25.82
C LEU A 157 4.86 20.43 -27.15
N ARG A 158 3.81 19.95 -27.83
CA ARG A 158 3.96 19.33 -29.16
C ARG A 158 4.45 20.31 -30.23
N GLN A 159 4.03 21.58 -30.17
CA GLN A 159 4.56 22.65 -31.04
C GLN A 159 6.07 22.88 -30.86
N ARG A 160 6.64 22.45 -29.73
CA ARG A 160 8.08 22.48 -29.42
C ARG A 160 8.79 21.15 -29.72
N ASN A 161 8.13 20.26 -30.46
CA ASN A 161 8.56 18.89 -30.76
C ASN A 161 8.77 18.01 -29.50
N ILE A 162 8.06 18.30 -28.41
CA ILE A 162 8.08 17.48 -27.19
C ILE A 162 6.91 16.49 -27.25
N GLU A 163 7.24 15.19 -27.25
CA GLU A 163 6.26 14.12 -27.25
C GLU A 163 5.70 13.91 -25.84
N VAL A 164 4.44 14.32 -25.63
CA VAL A 164 3.73 14.18 -24.35
C VAL A 164 3.05 12.81 -24.26
N PHE A 165 3.27 12.10 -23.15
CA PHE A 165 2.68 10.80 -22.85
C PHE A 165 1.51 10.88 -21.86
N THR A 166 1.57 11.75 -20.86
CA THR A 166 0.48 11.92 -19.89
C THR A 166 0.53 13.29 -19.23
N ILE A 167 -0.63 13.93 -19.08
CA ILE A 167 -0.80 15.11 -18.22
C ILE A 167 -1.62 14.69 -17.00
N ASN A 168 -1.03 14.85 -15.80
CA ASN A 168 -1.71 14.58 -14.54
C ASN A 168 -1.82 15.88 -13.74
N ARG A 169 -3.02 16.32 -13.36
CA ARG A 169 -3.17 17.40 -12.39
C ARG A 169 -2.82 16.90 -10.99
N GLU A 170 -2.13 17.71 -10.21
CA GLU A 170 -1.73 17.36 -8.85
C GLU A 170 -2.86 17.54 -7.83
N ARG A 171 -2.85 16.68 -6.80
CA ARG A 171 -3.75 16.72 -5.65
C ARG A 171 -3.01 17.18 -4.40
N LEU A 172 -3.69 17.99 -3.59
CA LEU A 172 -3.17 18.50 -2.33
C LEU A 172 -2.86 17.34 -1.39
N ARG A 173 -1.72 17.44 -0.70
CA ARG A 173 -1.34 16.52 0.37
C ARG A 173 -1.42 17.19 1.73
N VAL A 174 -2.01 16.49 2.68
CA VAL A 174 -2.07 16.86 4.10
C VAL A 174 -1.55 15.64 4.86
N ASP A 175 -0.56 15.83 5.76
CA ASP A 175 0.09 14.76 6.51
C ASP A 175 0.56 13.57 5.64
N ASN A 176 1.12 13.91 4.47
CA ASN A 176 1.52 13.02 3.37
C ASN A 176 0.39 12.24 2.66
N LEU A 177 -0.85 12.26 3.18
CA LEU A 177 -2.02 11.65 2.55
C LEU A 177 -2.51 12.49 1.35
N VAL A 178 -2.93 11.81 0.28
CA VAL A 178 -3.47 12.47 -0.92
C VAL A 178 -4.95 12.76 -0.72
N THR A 179 -5.34 14.03 -0.78
CA THR A 179 -6.74 14.46 -0.70
C THR A 179 -7.45 14.38 -2.06
N ASN A 180 -8.74 14.69 -2.10
CA ASN A 180 -9.51 14.90 -3.34
C ASN A 180 -9.40 16.32 -3.90
N CYS A 181 -8.75 17.26 -3.18
CA CYS A 181 -8.56 18.64 -3.60
C CYS A 181 -7.41 18.76 -4.61
N TRP A 182 -7.58 19.61 -5.63
CA TRP A 182 -6.63 19.79 -6.74
C TRP A 182 -5.80 21.05 -6.50
N THR A 183 -4.48 21.02 -6.70
CA THR A 183 -3.61 22.19 -6.40
C THR A 183 -3.56 23.22 -7.52
N GLY A 184 -4.01 22.86 -8.73
CA GLY A 184 -3.82 23.65 -9.96
C GLY A 184 -2.49 23.37 -10.68
N ASP A 185 -1.52 22.73 -10.03
CA ASP A 185 -0.31 22.25 -10.69
C ASP A 185 -0.63 21.11 -11.67
N ARG A 186 0.09 21.06 -12.79
CA ARG A 186 0.14 19.91 -13.69
C ARG A 186 1.51 19.24 -13.63
N VAL A 187 1.51 17.92 -13.78
CA VAL A 187 2.69 17.06 -13.89
C VAL A 187 2.58 16.32 -15.21
N VAL A 188 3.37 16.78 -16.18
CA VAL A 188 3.46 16.23 -17.52
C VAL A 188 4.60 15.22 -17.57
N ILE A 189 4.30 14.03 -18.08
CA ILE A 189 5.30 13.02 -18.44
C ILE A 189 5.45 13.08 -19.95
N CYS A 190 6.68 13.28 -20.41
CA CYS A 190 7.03 13.43 -21.81
C CYS A 190 8.35 12.72 -22.10
N LYS A 191 8.61 12.49 -23.39
CA LYS A 191 9.91 12.01 -23.86
C LYS A 191 11.01 13.01 -23.51
N LYS A 192 12.19 12.50 -23.15
CA LYS A 192 13.36 13.34 -22.88
C LYS A 192 13.67 14.20 -24.11
N PHE A 193 13.95 15.47 -23.85
CA PHE A 193 14.28 16.49 -24.83
C PHE A 193 15.59 17.17 -24.41
N ASP A 194 16.42 17.56 -25.38
CA ASP A 194 17.77 18.07 -25.08
C ASP A 194 17.78 19.57 -24.73
N LYS A 195 16.85 20.35 -25.30
CA LYS A 195 16.76 21.80 -25.09
C LYS A 195 15.86 22.08 -23.88
N PRO A 196 16.37 22.64 -22.76
CA PRO A 196 15.56 22.91 -21.59
C PRO A 196 14.42 23.89 -21.92
N LEU A 197 13.23 23.63 -21.38
CA LEU A 197 12.10 24.55 -21.49
C LEU A 197 12.39 25.87 -20.78
N PRO A 198 11.92 27.01 -21.30
CA PRO A 198 12.06 28.29 -20.62
C PRO A 198 11.31 28.27 -19.29
N ARG A 199 11.85 29.00 -18.30
CA ARG A 199 11.32 29.03 -16.93
C ARG A 199 9.86 29.53 -16.84
N PHE A 200 9.48 30.38 -17.78
CA PHE A 200 8.13 30.85 -18.00
C PHE A 200 7.75 30.56 -19.45
N LEU A 201 6.51 30.10 -19.65
CA LEU A 201 6.00 29.65 -20.93
C LEU A 201 4.56 30.12 -21.08
N THR A 202 4.21 30.75 -22.21
CA THR A 202 2.82 31.08 -22.52
C THR A 202 2.10 29.81 -22.98
N ILE A 203 1.02 29.44 -22.28
CA ILE A 203 0.15 28.31 -22.62
C ILE A 203 -1.27 28.87 -22.78
N GLY A 204 -1.73 28.94 -24.03
CA GLY A 204 -2.96 29.66 -24.37
C GLY A 204 -2.84 31.14 -24.01
N GLN A 205 -3.62 31.58 -23.01
CA GLN A 205 -3.61 32.95 -22.49
C GLN A 205 -2.87 33.10 -21.15
N TYR A 206 -2.25 32.02 -20.63
CA TYR A 206 -1.66 31.99 -19.29
C TYR A 206 -0.14 31.91 -19.34
N THR A 207 0.55 32.63 -18.45
CA THR A 207 2.00 32.49 -18.25
C THR A 207 2.28 31.39 -17.22
N ALA A 208 2.49 30.17 -17.71
CA ALA A 208 2.86 29.03 -16.89
C ALA A 208 4.31 29.15 -16.38
N ARG A 209 4.58 28.63 -15.18
CA ARG A 209 5.92 28.51 -14.62
C ARG A 209 6.39 27.06 -14.65
N ILE A 210 7.46 26.80 -15.39
CA ILE A 210 7.91 25.46 -15.78
C ILE A 210 9.06 24.98 -14.90
N TYR A 211 8.97 23.76 -14.38
CA TYR A 211 9.99 23.08 -13.57
C TYR A 211 10.29 21.72 -14.20
N THR A 212 11.46 21.56 -14.82
CA THR A 212 11.92 20.25 -15.28
C THR A 212 12.48 19.46 -14.09
N LEU A 213 11.87 18.32 -13.80
CA LEU A 213 12.36 17.35 -12.81
C LEU A 213 13.24 16.34 -13.54
N VAL A 214 14.55 16.52 -13.42
CA VAL A 214 15.54 15.50 -13.82
C VAL A 214 15.49 14.38 -12.77
N LYS A 215 15.42 13.14 -13.24
CA LYS A 215 15.52 11.91 -12.42
C LYS A 215 16.82 11.19 -12.75
#